data_AF-A0A316PL80-F1
#
_entry.id   AF-A0A316PL80-F1
#
_cell.length_a   1.000
_cell.length_b   1.000
_cell.length_c   1.000
_cell.angle_alpha   90.00
_cell.angle_beta   90.00
_cell.angle_gamma   90.00
#
_symmetry.space_group_name_H-M   'P 1'
#
loop_
_entity.id
_entity.type
_entity.pdbx_description
1 polymer ?
#
loop_
_entity_poly.entity_id
_entity_poly.type
_entity_poly.pdbx_seq_one_letter_code
_entity_poly.pdbx_strand_id
1 'polypeptide(L)'
;MKKLLSVFLCLLLTALTVCGALPVAAAGTFVTVSAPSSATVGSTVTVKVTYTADKTIGSLDATLSYDAAVMTFASASGITANGNAGVTKVSFYETSTSPKKTLSFTLTFTAKAAGNCSFGLETTELTDWETVSSLGNPSGKATVSVKNPQKSGNADLASLSVSAGTLSPKFSAKVTAYNIVIPYSVTSLLVSANAADKNAKVAVTGSQKMQVGKNTRAVTVTAQNGTTKTYTLTITRQENTGTATDPTTPAVDASKVTVGAVTKTIKNDLADIPLPAGFEATTVTVNETTFPAAQNATHAVTLLYLTDEDGQNGAFYLYNTADMTFSDFFFDEVKAGVYVFLTPENTDALPQGAAQTFLQIGEKTVAAWSLPDEREKDFYLVYALSPAGNTGFYRYDKAEGTFQRYISPAEDTTAPVDTEVQPERVGILARVSGFFSDLIVRFGKVRVIAVGVGAPLLLAAIIVLIVLIAKKPRNFKH
;
A
#
# COMPACT_ATOMS: atom_id res chain seq x y z
N MET A 1 12.01 19.67 43.94
CA MET A 1 11.12 18.85 44.82
C MET A 1 9.63 19.20 44.68
N LYS A 2 9.21 20.48 44.71
CA LYS A 2 7.78 20.87 44.61
C LYS A 2 7.06 20.45 43.31
N LYS A 3 7.76 20.45 42.15
CA LYS A 3 7.17 20.01 40.87
C LYS A 3 7.03 18.49 40.74
N LEU A 4 7.94 17.71 41.34
CA LEU A 4 7.82 16.24 41.37
C LEU A 4 6.70 15.78 42.31
N LEU A 5 6.51 16.47 43.45
CA LEU A 5 5.43 16.17 44.39
C LEU A 5 4.05 16.41 43.78
N SER A 6 3.90 17.45 42.94
CA SER A 6 2.64 17.76 42.26
C SER A 6 2.29 16.77 41.15
N VAL A 7 3.29 16.24 40.44
CA VAL A 7 3.09 15.19 39.42
C VAL A 7 2.77 13.86 40.08
N PHE A 8 3.41 13.54 41.21
CA PHE A 8 3.13 12.33 41.98
C PHE A 8 1.75 12.38 42.65
N LEU A 9 1.33 13.54 43.16
CA LEU A 9 0.00 13.73 43.75
C LEU A 9 -1.11 13.72 42.68
N CYS A 10 -0.86 14.24 41.47
CA CYS A 10 -1.77 14.09 40.33
C CYS A 10 -1.86 12.63 39.86
N LEU A 11 -0.73 11.90 39.78
CA LEU A 11 -0.74 10.48 39.43
C LEU A 11 -1.51 9.64 40.48
N LEU A 12 -1.36 9.97 41.76
CA LEU A 12 -2.07 9.31 42.86
C LEU A 12 -3.57 9.64 42.84
N LEU A 13 -3.96 10.88 42.54
CA LEU A 13 -5.37 11.26 42.38
C LEU A 13 -6.02 10.64 41.14
N THR A 14 -5.28 10.48 40.03
CA THR A 14 -5.77 9.76 38.84
C THR A 14 -5.86 8.25 39.08
N ALA A 15 -4.98 7.68 39.90
CA ALA A 15 -5.03 6.28 40.31
C ALA A 15 -6.19 6.00 41.28
N LEU A 16 -6.55 6.95 42.15
CA LEU A 16 -7.73 6.82 43.02
C LEU A 16 -9.06 6.98 42.25
N THR A 17 -9.10 7.71 41.13
CA THR A 17 -10.31 7.79 40.28
C THR A 17 -10.54 6.56 39.39
N VAL A 18 -9.55 5.68 39.23
CA VAL A 18 -9.69 4.36 38.56
C VAL A 18 -10.05 3.26 39.57
N CYS A 19 -9.98 3.55 40.87
CA CYS A 19 -10.56 2.71 41.91
C CYS A 19 -12.06 3.00 41.98
N GLY A 20 -12.82 2.48 41.01
CA GLY A 20 -14.26 2.34 41.16
C GLY A 20 -14.53 1.69 42.52
N ALA A 21 -15.48 2.26 43.27
CA ALA A 21 -15.84 1.82 44.62
C ALA A 21 -15.72 0.29 44.72
N LEU A 22 -14.74 -0.19 45.49
CA LEU A 22 -14.66 -1.61 45.78
C LEU A 22 -15.98 -1.94 46.48
N PRO A 23 -16.82 -2.82 45.91
CA PRO A 23 -18.01 -3.24 46.61
C PRO A 23 -17.53 -3.83 47.93
N VAL A 24 -18.01 -3.26 49.04
CA VAL A 24 -17.89 -3.92 50.33
C VAL A 24 -18.57 -5.27 50.13
N ALA A 25 -17.81 -6.36 50.19
CA ALA A 25 -18.32 -7.68 49.91
C ALA A 25 -19.26 -8.07 51.06
N ALA A 26 -20.53 -7.67 50.93
CA ALA A 26 -21.61 -8.48 51.48
C ALA A 26 -21.50 -9.84 50.77
N ALA A 27 -21.55 -10.94 51.51
CA ALA A 27 -21.45 -12.30 50.99
C ALA A 27 -22.66 -12.64 50.11
N GLY A 28 -22.64 -12.18 48.86
CA GLY A 28 -23.73 -12.35 47.90
C GLY A 28 -23.23 -12.32 46.46
N THR A 29 -24.02 -12.94 45.58
CA THR A 29 -23.75 -13.00 44.14
C THR A 29 -23.81 -11.61 43.50
N PHE A 30 -22.82 -11.28 42.68
CA PHE A 30 -22.76 -10.00 41.97
C PHE A 30 -22.31 -10.16 40.52
N VAL A 31 -22.54 -9.12 39.71
CA VAL A 31 -22.09 -9.05 38.33
C VAL A 31 -21.32 -7.76 38.09
N THR A 32 -20.22 -7.85 37.37
CA THR A 32 -19.48 -6.69 36.86
C THR A 32 -19.63 -6.61 35.35
N VAL A 33 -20.01 -5.45 34.85
CA VAL A 33 -20.06 -5.12 33.42
C VAL A 33 -19.01 -4.06 33.15
N SER A 34 -18.12 -4.30 32.20
CA SER A 34 -17.05 -3.39 31.85
C SER A 34 -16.99 -3.15 30.34
N ALA A 35 -16.76 -1.91 29.96
CA ALA A 35 -16.61 -1.47 28.58
C ALA A 35 -15.46 -0.45 28.54
N PRO A 36 -14.80 -0.23 27.38
CA PRO A 36 -13.89 0.88 27.23
C PRO A 36 -14.61 2.21 27.49
N SER A 37 -13.92 3.18 28.09
CA SER A 37 -14.49 4.50 28.39
C SER A 37 -14.79 5.32 27.13
N SER A 38 -14.07 5.07 26.04
CA SER A 38 -14.28 5.74 24.75
C SER A 38 -14.03 4.82 23.56
N ALA A 39 -14.70 5.10 22.44
CA ALA A 39 -14.52 4.44 21.16
C ALA A 39 -14.63 5.44 20.00
N THR A 40 -14.30 5.01 18.79
CA THR A 40 -14.52 5.80 17.57
C THR A 40 -15.59 5.16 16.68
N VAL A 41 -16.33 5.95 15.91
CA VAL A 41 -17.29 5.39 14.94
C VAL A 41 -16.57 4.43 14.00
N GLY A 42 -17.17 3.26 13.77
CA GLY A 42 -16.61 2.15 13.00
C GLY A 42 -15.72 1.19 13.79
N SER A 43 -15.29 1.54 15.01
CA SER A 43 -14.47 0.65 15.84
C SER A 43 -15.29 -0.42 16.56
N THR A 44 -14.60 -1.48 16.96
CA THR A 44 -15.13 -2.55 17.79
C THR A 44 -15.12 -2.16 19.27
N VAL A 45 -16.22 -2.39 19.98
CA VAL A 45 -16.37 -2.21 21.42
C VAL A 45 -16.65 -3.56 22.06
N THR A 46 -15.78 -3.96 22.98
CA THR A 46 -15.93 -5.21 23.74
C THR A 46 -16.46 -4.91 25.12
N VAL A 47 -17.62 -5.47 25.44
CA VAL A 47 -18.22 -5.46 26.77
C VAL A 47 -17.88 -6.78 27.45
N LYS A 48 -17.14 -6.74 28.56
CA LYS A 48 -16.83 -7.91 29.37
C LYS A 48 -17.77 -7.97 30.55
N VAL A 49 -18.41 -9.13 30.73
CA VAL A 49 -19.32 -9.42 31.84
C VAL A 49 -18.72 -10.55 32.67
N THR A 50 -18.69 -10.36 33.99
CA THR A 50 -18.22 -11.37 34.94
C THR A 50 -19.21 -11.49 36.09
N TYR A 51 -19.78 -12.68 36.25
CA TYR A 51 -20.57 -13.06 37.41
C TYR A 51 -19.66 -13.72 38.45
N THR A 52 -19.89 -13.42 39.73
CA THR A 52 -19.22 -14.10 40.85
C THR A 52 -20.27 -14.42 41.91
N ALA A 53 -20.38 -15.71 42.24
CA ALA A 53 -21.33 -16.24 43.20
C ALA A 53 -20.60 -16.92 44.38
N ASP A 54 -21.32 -17.17 45.46
CA ASP A 54 -20.87 -17.94 46.61
C ASP A 54 -20.93 -19.46 46.35
N LYS A 55 -21.80 -19.90 45.44
CA LYS A 55 -21.91 -21.27 44.94
C LYS A 55 -21.56 -21.39 43.45
N THR A 56 -21.54 -22.61 42.92
CA THR A 56 -21.23 -22.90 41.52
C THR A 56 -22.41 -22.56 40.62
N ILE A 57 -22.16 -21.90 39.49
CA ILE A 57 -23.20 -21.41 38.59
C ILE A 57 -23.66 -22.56 37.69
N GLY A 58 -24.97 -22.83 37.68
CA GLY A 58 -25.60 -23.87 36.87
C GLY A 58 -26.24 -23.35 35.59
N SER A 59 -27.07 -22.32 35.69
CA SER A 59 -27.66 -21.64 34.54
C SER A 59 -27.64 -20.12 34.72
N LEU A 60 -27.70 -19.41 33.60
CA LEU A 60 -27.87 -17.96 33.54
C LEU A 60 -28.77 -17.62 32.35
N ASP A 61 -29.82 -16.84 32.59
CA ASP A 61 -30.54 -16.07 31.59
C ASP A 61 -30.53 -14.58 31.95
N ALA A 62 -30.08 -13.75 31.02
CA ALA A 62 -29.98 -12.31 31.20
C ALA A 62 -30.25 -11.55 29.91
N THR A 63 -30.57 -10.27 30.06
CA THR A 63 -30.75 -9.33 28.96
C THR A 63 -29.77 -8.19 29.09
N LEU A 64 -29.03 -7.89 28.02
CA LEU A 64 -28.24 -6.68 27.89
C LEU A 64 -28.96 -5.70 26.97
N SER A 65 -29.34 -4.54 27.49
CA SER A 65 -29.84 -3.39 26.73
C SER A 65 -28.69 -2.46 26.32
N TYR A 66 -28.82 -1.83 25.15
CA TYR A 66 -27.89 -0.83 24.63
C TYR A 66 -28.59 0.15 23.68
N ASP A 67 -27.96 1.29 23.41
CA ASP A 67 -28.48 2.27 22.44
C ASP A 67 -28.21 1.81 20.98
N ALA A 68 -29.27 1.38 20.29
CA ALA A 68 -29.21 0.92 18.90
C ALA A 68 -28.92 2.02 17.85
N ALA A 69 -29.05 3.29 18.24
CA ALA A 69 -28.63 4.41 17.38
C ALA A 69 -27.10 4.53 17.37
N VAL A 70 -26.45 4.18 18.47
CA VAL A 70 -24.99 4.34 18.69
C VAL A 70 -24.22 3.04 18.43
N MET A 71 -24.80 1.87 18.72
CA MET A 71 -24.13 0.56 18.67
C MET A 71 -24.94 -0.48 17.92
N THR A 72 -24.23 -1.47 17.38
CA THR A 72 -24.82 -2.70 16.80
C THR A 72 -24.14 -3.92 17.42
N PHE A 73 -24.90 -4.89 17.92
CA PHE A 73 -24.35 -6.17 18.39
C PHE A 73 -23.73 -6.96 17.21
N ALA A 74 -22.53 -7.51 17.43
CA ALA A 74 -21.79 -8.25 16.41
C ALA A 74 -21.63 -9.73 16.76
N SER A 75 -21.14 -10.04 17.97
CA SER A 75 -20.85 -11.42 18.37
C SER A 75 -20.71 -11.58 19.87
N ALA A 76 -20.65 -12.83 20.34
CA ALA A 76 -20.35 -13.17 21.71
C ALA A 76 -19.27 -14.25 21.78
N SER A 77 -18.52 -14.27 22.88
CA SER A 77 -17.54 -15.30 23.19
C SER A 77 -17.67 -15.75 24.64
N GLY A 78 -17.60 -17.07 24.87
CA GLY A 78 -17.78 -17.67 26.20
C GLY A 78 -19.23 -17.79 26.67
N ILE A 79 -20.21 -17.45 25.82
CA ILE A 79 -21.63 -17.61 26.12
C ILE A 79 -22.47 -17.70 24.83
N THR A 80 -23.70 -18.20 24.94
CA THR A 80 -24.69 -18.08 23.87
C THR A 80 -25.38 -16.72 24.01
N ALA A 81 -25.34 -15.91 22.97
CA ALA A 81 -26.06 -14.65 22.96
C ALA A 81 -26.63 -14.36 21.57
N ASN A 82 -27.87 -13.89 21.55
CA ASN A 82 -28.57 -13.51 20.33
C ASN A 82 -29.28 -12.18 20.58
N GLY A 83 -29.08 -11.23 19.66
CA GLY A 83 -29.57 -9.88 19.86
C GLY A 83 -29.54 -9.06 18.58
N ASN A 84 -30.49 -8.14 18.48
CA ASN A 84 -30.50 -7.08 17.49
C ASN A 84 -31.35 -5.93 18.05
N ALA A 85 -31.22 -4.73 17.48
CA ALA A 85 -32.06 -3.57 17.79
C ALA A 85 -32.06 -3.14 19.27
N GLY A 86 -30.87 -3.07 19.89
CA GLY A 86 -30.72 -2.48 21.23
C GLY A 86 -30.88 -3.47 22.39
N VAL A 87 -31.13 -4.75 22.10
CA VAL A 87 -31.26 -5.79 23.11
C VAL A 87 -30.51 -7.05 22.68
N THR A 88 -29.74 -7.62 23.59
CA THR A 88 -29.07 -8.92 23.45
C THR A 88 -29.49 -9.84 24.59
N LYS A 89 -30.11 -10.98 24.25
CA LYS A 89 -30.38 -12.05 25.21
C LYS A 89 -29.13 -12.90 25.37
N VAL A 90 -28.84 -13.26 26.60
CA VAL A 90 -27.65 -14.02 27.00
C VAL A 90 -28.12 -15.23 27.79
N SER A 91 -27.70 -16.42 27.37
CA SER A 91 -28.08 -17.68 28.00
C SER A 91 -26.85 -18.57 28.17
N PHE A 92 -26.75 -19.21 29.33
CA PHE A 92 -25.72 -20.19 29.64
C PHE A 92 -26.32 -21.34 30.45
N TYR A 93 -25.87 -22.54 30.12
CA TYR A 93 -26.14 -23.75 30.86
C TYR A 93 -24.81 -24.48 31.03
N GLU A 94 -24.43 -24.76 32.27
CA GLU A 94 -23.20 -25.47 32.57
C GLU A 94 -23.32 -26.93 32.12
N THR A 95 -22.28 -27.44 31.47
CA THR A 95 -22.21 -28.85 31.03
C THR A 95 -20.90 -29.49 31.44
N SER A 96 -20.02 -28.73 32.09
CA SER A 96 -18.74 -29.19 32.60
C SER A 96 -18.92 -30.09 33.81
N THR A 97 -18.00 -31.02 33.98
CA THR A 97 -17.85 -31.81 35.21
C THR A 97 -17.16 -31.03 36.33
N SER A 98 -16.74 -29.78 36.07
CA SER A 98 -16.08 -28.88 37.03
C SER A 98 -16.72 -27.48 36.97
N PRO A 99 -17.95 -27.33 37.50
CA PRO A 99 -18.69 -26.07 37.48
C PRO A 99 -17.98 -25.02 38.33
N LYS A 100 -18.06 -23.75 37.92
CA LYS A 100 -17.32 -22.65 38.56
C LYS A 100 -18.25 -21.67 39.27
N LYS A 101 -17.73 -21.04 40.32
CA LYS A 101 -18.38 -19.90 40.99
C LYS A 101 -18.28 -18.59 40.21
N THR A 102 -17.58 -18.62 39.08
CA THR A 102 -17.30 -17.45 38.26
C THR A 102 -17.54 -17.78 36.80
N LEU A 103 -18.37 -16.98 36.16
CA LEU A 103 -18.67 -17.05 34.73
C LEU A 103 -18.24 -15.72 34.08
N SER A 104 -17.40 -15.78 33.05
CA SER A 104 -16.95 -14.60 32.32
C SER A 104 -17.14 -14.80 30.82
N PHE A 105 -17.70 -13.79 30.18
CA PHE A 105 -17.93 -13.78 28.74
C PHE A 105 -17.77 -12.37 28.17
N THR A 106 -17.63 -12.29 26.85
CA THR A 106 -17.55 -11.01 26.14
C THR A 106 -18.67 -10.89 25.11
N LEU A 107 -19.20 -9.68 25.01
CA LEU A 107 -20.14 -9.28 23.98
C LEU A 107 -19.47 -8.19 23.15
N THR A 108 -19.44 -8.38 21.84
CA THR A 108 -18.75 -7.52 20.89
C THR A 108 -19.78 -6.70 20.12
N PHE A 109 -19.53 -5.40 20.04
CA PHE A 109 -20.37 -4.41 19.37
C PHE A 109 -19.55 -3.63 18.35
N THR A 110 -20.22 -3.11 17.33
CA THR A 110 -19.65 -2.14 16.38
C THR A 110 -20.25 -0.77 16.67
N ALA A 111 -19.40 0.24 16.80
CA ALA A 111 -19.80 1.63 16.97
C ALA A 111 -20.37 2.19 15.66
N LYS A 112 -21.68 2.48 15.64
CA LYS A 112 -22.43 2.93 14.46
C LYS A 112 -22.43 4.44 14.30
N ALA A 113 -22.55 5.18 15.41
CA ALA A 113 -22.64 6.64 15.41
C ALA A 113 -21.94 7.24 16.63
N ALA A 114 -21.61 8.53 16.56
CA ALA A 114 -21.08 9.25 17.71
C ALA A 114 -22.20 9.49 18.74
N GLY A 115 -21.86 9.39 20.03
CA GLY A 115 -22.82 9.48 21.12
C GLY A 115 -22.36 8.66 22.33
N ASN A 116 -23.08 8.81 23.44
CA ASN A 116 -22.85 7.96 24.62
C ASN A 116 -23.77 6.75 24.55
N CYS A 117 -23.22 5.55 24.67
CA CYS A 117 -24.00 4.32 24.79
C CYS A 117 -23.88 3.79 26.23
N SER A 118 -25.02 3.45 26.83
CA SER A 118 -25.07 2.73 28.11
C SER A 118 -25.46 1.28 27.83
N PHE A 119 -24.68 0.34 28.37
CA PHE A 119 -24.98 -1.07 28.42
C PHE A 119 -25.62 -1.38 29.78
N GLY A 120 -26.87 -1.82 29.80
CA GLY A 120 -27.58 -2.23 31.01
C GLY A 120 -27.81 -3.74 31.01
N LEU A 121 -27.22 -4.46 31.96
CA LEU A 121 -27.40 -5.89 32.13
C LEU A 121 -28.41 -6.15 33.25
N GLU A 122 -29.46 -6.90 32.93
CA GLU A 122 -30.46 -7.38 33.87
C GLU A 122 -30.48 -8.92 33.85
N THR A 123 -30.20 -9.54 34.99
CA THR A 123 -30.30 -10.99 35.16
C THR A 123 -31.74 -11.39 35.46
N THR A 124 -32.30 -12.26 34.62
CA THR A 124 -33.65 -12.81 34.82
C THR A 124 -33.59 -14.09 35.65
N GLU A 125 -32.59 -14.94 35.39
CA GLU A 125 -32.38 -16.18 36.10
C GLU A 125 -30.88 -16.43 36.28
N LEU A 126 -30.49 -16.85 37.49
CA LEU A 126 -29.16 -17.34 37.78
C LEU A 126 -29.32 -18.42 38.84
N THR A 127 -28.90 -19.65 38.54
CA THR A 127 -29.13 -20.79 39.42
C THR A 127 -27.84 -21.45 39.88
N ASP A 128 -27.92 -22.10 41.03
CA ASP A 128 -26.91 -23.00 41.55
C ASP A 128 -26.86 -24.30 40.75
N TRP A 129 -25.67 -24.80 40.44
CA TRP A 129 -25.50 -26.04 39.67
C TRP A 129 -26.06 -27.27 40.38
N GLU A 130 -25.86 -27.39 41.70
CA GLU A 130 -26.22 -28.61 42.43
C GLU A 130 -27.69 -28.64 42.79
N THR A 131 -28.23 -27.52 43.25
CA THR A 131 -29.58 -27.43 43.83
C THR A 131 -30.60 -26.80 42.89
N VAL A 132 -30.17 -26.18 41.79
CA VAL A 132 -31.02 -25.40 40.86
C VAL A 132 -31.78 -24.27 41.57
N SER A 133 -31.30 -23.87 42.75
CA SER A 133 -31.88 -22.76 43.51
C SER A 133 -31.39 -21.42 42.97
N SER A 134 -32.21 -20.37 43.08
CA SER A 134 -31.83 -19.03 42.63
C SER A 134 -30.64 -18.50 43.43
N LEU A 135 -29.65 -17.97 42.72
CA LEU A 135 -28.49 -17.23 43.25
C LEU A 135 -28.72 -15.71 43.25
N GLY A 136 -29.96 -15.27 42.99
CA GLY A 136 -30.35 -13.87 42.89
C GLY A 136 -30.32 -13.30 41.47
N ASN A 137 -30.66 -12.02 41.36
CA ASN A 137 -30.80 -11.30 40.08
C ASN A 137 -29.88 -10.06 40.05
N PRO A 138 -28.55 -10.24 40.09
CA PRO A 138 -27.64 -9.10 40.07
C PRO A 138 -27.80 -8.33 38.74
N SER A 139 -27.55 -7.03 38.77
CA SER A 139 -27.57 -6.19 37.57
C SER A 139 -26.29 -5.37 37.51
N GLY A 140 -25.93 -4.93 36.31
CA GLY A 140 -24.71 -4.17 36.10
C GLY A 140 -24.84 -3.21 34.93
N LYS A 141 -24.02 -2.18 34.93
CA LYS A 141 -24.00 -1.18 33.86
C LYS A 141 -22.59 -0.80 33.47
N ALA A 142 -22.40 -0.47 32.20
CA ALA A 142 -21.19 0.15 31.69
C ALA A 142 -21.56 1.21 30.66
N THR A 143 -20.70 2.22 30.49
CA THR A 143 -20.93 3.29 29.51
C THR A 143 -19.71 3.46 28.63
N VAL A 144 -19.94 3.80 27.36
CA VAL A 144 -18.89 4.15 26.39
C VAL A 144 -19.26 5.45 25.68
N SER A 145 -18.28 6.35 25.53
CA SER A 145 -18.43 7.55 24.72
C SER A 145 -17.85 7.34 23.33
N VAL A 146 -18.70 7.27 22.31
CA VAL A 146 -18.29 7.12 20.91
C VAL A 146 -18.06 8.49 20.29
N LYS A 147 -16.87 8.71 19.76
CA LYS A 147 -16.49 9.95 19.06
C LYS A 147 -16.38 9.72 17.56
N ASN A 148 -16.64 10.76 16.78
CA ASN A 148 -16.34 10.71 15.35
C ASN A 148 -14.81 10.61 15.14
N PRO A 149 -14.32 9.87 14.12
CA PRO A 149 -12.91 9.84 13.80
C PRO A 149 -12.39 11.26 13.58
N GLN A 150 -11.30 11.63 14.25
CA GLN A 150 -10.68 12.93 14.04
C GLN A 150 -9.93 12.88 12.71
N LYS A 151 -10.36 13.72 11.77
CA LYS A 151 -9.69 13.89 10.48
C LYS A 151 -8.56 14.90 10.64
N SER A 152 -7.39 14.59 10.09
CA SER A 152 -6.25 15.51 10.13
C SER A 152 -6.53 16.80 9.37
N GLY A 153 -6.06 17.92 9.92
CA GLY A 153 -6.07 19.24 9.28
C GLY A 153 -4.75 19.64 8.64
N ASN A 154 -3.78 18.74 8.60
CA ASN A 154 -2.47 19.02 8.02
C ASN A 154 -2.55 19.07 6.49
N ALA A 155 -2.49 20.29 5.95
CA ALA A 155 -2.47 20.56 4.51
C ALA A 155 -1.06 20.95 4.01
N ASP A 156 0.00 20.59 4.72
CA ASP A 156 1.37 20.94 4.32
C ASP A 156 1.91 19.97 3.26
N LEU A 157 2.81 20.47 2.41
CA LEU A 157 3.69 19.62 1.61
C LEU A 157 4.88 19.14 2.45
N ALA A 158 5.27 17.87 2.30
CA ALA A 158 6.55 17.33 2.75
C ALA A 158 7.68 17.63 1.78
N SER A 159 7.39 17.74 0.48
CA SER A 159 8.37 18.09 -0.55
C SER A 159 7.71 18.80 -1.72
N LEU A 160 8.49 19.66 -2.38
CA LEU A 160 8.14 20.29 -3.66
C LEU A 160 9.42 20.37 -4.51
N SER A 161 9.36 19.90 -5.74
CA SER A 161 10.45 19.98 -6.71
C SER A 161 9.90 20.16 -8.13
N VAL A 162 10.78 20.56 -9.05
CA VAL A 162 10.46 20.79 -10.45
C VAL A 162 11.51 20.13 -11.34
N SER A 163 11.13 19.73 -12.56
CA SER A 163 12.06 19.03 -13.48
C SER A 163 13.13 19.93 -14.09
N ALA A 164 12.93 21.25 -14.08
CA ALA A 164 13.89 22.22 -14.58
C ALA A 164 13.83 23.53 -13.79
N GLY A 165 14.98 24.21 -13.68
CA GLY A 165 15.14 25.40 -12.86
C GLY A 165 15.24 25.07 -11.36
N THR A 166 15.25 26.12 -10.54
CA THR A 166 15.35 25.99 -9.08
C THR A 166 14.23 26.76 -8.41
N LEU A 167 13.69 26.19 -7.31
CA LEU A 167 12.74 26.90 -6.46
C LEU A 167 13.47 28.01 -5.70
N SER A 168 12.99 29.24 -5.85
CA SER A 168 13.44 30.39 -5.08
C SER A 168 12.26 30.98 -4.30
N PRO A 169 12.25 30.92 -2.96
CA PRO A 169 13.29 30.37 -2.08
C PRO A 169 13.34 28.83 -2.10
N LYS A 170 14.35 28.22 -1.45
CA LYS A 170 14.38 26.76 -1.24
C LYS A 170 13.09 26.31 -0.54
N PHE A 171 12.60 25.13 -0.91
CA PHE A 171 11.34 24.60 -0.39
C PHE A 171 11.28 24.61 1.15
N SER A 172 10.16 25.10 1.66
CA SER A 172 9.74 24.98 3.05
C SER A 172 8.21 24.86 3.09
N ALA A 173 7.69 23.95 3.92
CA ALA A 173 6.26 23.74 4.08
C ALA A 173 5.47 25.02 4.42
N LYS A 174 6.12 26.02 5.04
CA LYS A 174 5.53 27.31 5.42
C LYS A 174 5.50 28.35 4.29
N VAL A 175 6.33 28.18 3.25
CA VAL A 175 6.41 29.12 2.13
C VAL A 175 5.48 28.67 1.03
N THR A 176 4.54 29.53 0.64
CA THR A 176 3.48 29.23 -0.35
C THR A 176 3.69 29.91 -1.70
N ALA A 177 4.78 30.66 -1.90
CA ALA A 177 5.09 31.32 -3.16
C ALA A 177 6.54 31.04 -3.56
N TYR A 178 6.74 30.58 -4.78
CA TYR A 178 8.04 30.27 -5.35
C TYR A 178 8.19 30.87 -6.73
N ASN A 179 9.39 31.38 -7.00
CA ASN A 179 9.82 31.80 -8.32
C ASN A 179 10.76 30.75 -8.90
N ILE A 180 10.59 30.42 -10.18
CA ILE A 180 11.41 29.49 -10.93
C ILE A 180 11.79 30.18 -12.24
N VAL A 181 13.06 30.10 -12.63
CA VAL A 181 13.52 30.53 -13.95
C VAL A 181 13.92 29.28 -14.72
N ILE A 182 13.39 29.12 -15.94
CA ILE A 182 13.69 28.01 -16.84
C ILE A 182 14.23 28.55 -18.18
N PRO A 183 15.16 27.84 -18.82
CA PRO A 183 15.73 28.27 -20.09
C PRO A 183 14.69 28.20 -21.22
N TYR A 184 14.98 28.89 -22.33
CA TYR A 184 14.10 28.92 -23.49
C TYR A 184 13.77 27.53 -24.04
N SER A 185 14.70 26.57 -24.00
CA SER A 185 14.48 25.20 -24.53
C SER A 185 13.40 24.40 -23.79
N VAL A 186 13.07 24.74 -22.54
CA VAL A 186 12.09 24.00 -21.74
C VAL A 186 10.67 24.42 -22.11
N THR A 187 10.00 23.61 -22.92
CA THR A 187 8.61 23.80 -23.36
C THR A 187 7.58 23.17 -22.42
N SER A 188 8.01 22.28 -21.51
CA SER A 188 7.16 21.63 -20.51
C SER A 188 7.86 21.53 -19.16
N LEU A 189 7.14 21.74 -18.05
CA LEU A 189 7.69 21.69 -16.70
C LEU A 189 6.87 20.78 -15.78
N LEU A 190 7.48 19.69 -15.30
CA LEU A 190 6.87 18.81 -14.31
C LEU A 190 7.07 19.39 -12.90
N VAL A 191 6.06 19.20 -12.05
CA VAL A 191 6.06 19.62 -10.65
C VAL A 191 5.76 18.39 -9.82
N SER A 192 6.68 18.03 -8.93
CA SER A 192 6.50 16.95 -7.98
C SER A 192 6.23 17.54 -6.60
N ALA A 193 5.18 17.05 -5.95
CA ALA A 193 4.76 17.54 -4.66
C ALA A 193 4.15 16.41 -3.84
N ASN A 194 4.64 16.22 -2.62
CA ASN A 194 4.13 15.19 -1.70
C ASN A 194 3.50 15.87 -0.50
N ALA A 195 2.30 15.43 -0.11
CA ALA A 195 1.68 15.89 1.13
C ALA A 195 2.45 15.35 2.35
N ALA A 196 2.49 16.14 3.43
CA ALA A 196 3.04 15.71 4.71
C ALA A 196 2.11 14.72 5.44
N ASP A 197 0.80 14.80 5.18
CA ASP A 197 -0.17 13.84 5.69
C ASP A 197 -0.50 12.79 4.63
N LYS A 198 -0.37 11.51 5.00
CA LYS A 198 -0.63 10.37 4.10
C LYS A 198 -2.07 10.29 3.59
N ASN A 199 -3.03 10.91 4.29
CA ASN A 199 -4.44 10.91 3.92
C ASN A 199 -4.84 12.22 3.21
N ALA A 200 -3.92 13.16 3.01
CA ALA A 200 -4.16 14.38 2.24
C ALA A 200 -3.99 14.14 0.74
N LYS A 201 -4.67 14.94 -0.07
CA LYS A 201 -4.62 14.87 -1.54
C LYS A 201 -3.86 16.07 -2.08
N VAL A 202 -3.06 15.85 -3.12
CA VAL A 202 -2.34 16.90 -3.83
C VAL A 202 -2.86 17.00 -5.26
N ALA A 203 -3.14 18.23 -5.70
CA ALA A 203 -3.53 18.52 -7.07
C ALA A 203 -2.61 19.60 -7.64
N VAL A 204 -2.07 19.37 -8.84
CA VAL A 204 -1.29 20.38 -9.55
C VAL A 204 -2.11 20.91 -10.71
N THR A 205 -2.33 22.22 -10.73
CA THR A 205 -3.15 22.92 -11.73
C THR A 205 -2.34 23.95 -12.50
N GLY A 206 -2.79 24.28 -13.71
CA GLY A 206 -2.10 25.17 -14.65
C GLY A 206 -1.43 24.38 -15.77
N SER A 207 -1.21 25.06 -16.91
CA SER A 207 -0.65 24.45 -18.13
C SER A 207 0.71 23.80 -17.86
N GLN A 208 0.91 22.60 -18.39
CA GLN A 208 2.23 21.97 -18.44
C GLN A 208 3.10 22.60 -19.54
N LYS A 209 2.49 23.05 -20.64
CA LYS A 209 3.17 23.79 -21.72
C LYS A 209 3.55 25.18 -21.23
N MET A 210 4.84 25.50 -21.33
CA MET A 210 5.43 26.76 -20.90
C MET A 210 5.47 27.75 -22.05
N GLN A 211 4.80 28.89 -21.90
CA GLN A 211 4.94 30.02 -22.83
C GLN A 211 6.23 30.77 -22.52
N VAL A 212 6.81 31.45 -23.51
CA VAL A 212 7.91 32.38 -23.25
C VAL A 212 7.41 33.48 -22.30
N GLY A 213 8.25 33.89 -21.34
CA GLY A 213 7.89 34.83 -20.29
C GLY A 213 7.22 34.15 -19.09
N LYS A 214 6.30 34.88 -18.43
CA LYS A 214 5.72 34.47 -17.15
C LYS A 214 4.59 33.46 -17.32
N ASN A 215 4.69 32.35 -16.60
CA ASN A 215 3.70 31.30 -16.45
C ASN A 215 3.38 31.12 -14.97
N THR A 216 2.22 30.51 -14.66
CA THR A 216 1.84 30.22 -13.28
C THR A 216 1.27 28.82 -13.17
N ARG A 217 1.73 28.09 -12.16
CA ARG A 217 1.16 26.81 -11.74
C ARG A 217 0.85 26.86 -10.25
N ALA A 218 -0.10 26.05 -9.81
CA ALA A 218 -0.48 25.94 -8.41
C ALA A 218 -0.50 24.48 -7.97
N VAL A 219 -0.04 24.24 -6.74
CA VAL A 219 -0.10 22.95 -6.06
C VAL A 219 -1.02 23.11 -4.86
N THR A 220 -2.19 22.49 -4.91
CA THR A 220 -3.17 22.55 -3.82
C THR A 220 -3.16 21.24 -3.04
N VAL A 221 -2.92 21.34 -1.74
CA VAL A 221 -3.01 20.24 -0.79
C VAL A 221 -4.35 20.34 -0.06
N THR A 222 -5.11 19.25 -0.03
CA THR A 222 -6.37 19.14 0.71
C THR A 222 -6.21 18.11 1.80
N ALA A 223 -6.24 18.54 3.06
CA ALA A 223 -6.18 17.67 4.24
C ALA A 223 -7.44 16.81 4.36
N GLN A 224 -7.37 15.77 5.19
CA GLN A 224 -8.48 14.83 5.39
C GLN A 224 -9.77 15.52 5.89
N ASN A 225 -9.63 16.57 6.70
CA ASN A 225 -10.77 17.35 7.21
C ASN A 225 -11.31 18.40 6.21
N GLY A 226 -10.71 18.52 5.01
CA GLY A 226 -11.08 19.50 3.99
C GLY A 226 -10.30 20.82 4.04
N THR A 227 -9.41 21.02 5.01
CA THR A 227 -8.53 22.21 5.05
C THR A 227 -7.62 22.20 3.82
N THR A 228 -7.54 23.32 3.11
CA THR A 228 -6.70 23.45 1.91
C THR A 228 -5.54 24.41 2.10
N LYS A 229 -4.40 24.12 1.48
CA LYS A 229 -3.27 25.04 1.35
C LYS A 229 -2.73 24.99 -0.08
N THR A 230 -2.47 26.15 -0.66
CA THR A 230 -2.01 26.27 -2.05
C THR A 230 -0.61 26.87 -2.09
N TYR A 231 0.28 26.20 -2.82
CA TYR A 231 1.64 26.62 -3.14
C TYR A 231 1.67 27.10 -4.60
N THR A 232 2.01 28.37 -4.80
CA THR A 232 2.03 29.03 -6.11
C THR A 232 3.43 29.04 -6.68
N LEU A 233 3.55 28.60 -7.93
CA LEU A 233 4.78 28.58 -8.70
C LEU A 233 4.69 29.62 -9.81
N THR A 234 5.50 30.66 -9.71
CA THR A 234 5.70 31.64 -10.78
C THR A 234 6.91 31.22 -11.60
N ILE A 235 6.68 30.81 -12.85
CA ILE A 235 7.72 30.28 -13.72
C ILE A 235 8.01 31.29 -14.81
N THR A 236 9.26 31.75 -14.92
CA THR A 236 9.70 32.63 -16.00
C THR A 236 10.51 31.81 -16.99
N ARG A 237 9.95 31.54 -18.16
CA ARG A 237 10.66 30.95 -19.28
C ARG A 237 11.40 32.05 -20.02
N GLN A 238 12.71 31.93 -20.16
CA GLN A 238 13.53 32.93 -20.84
C GLN A 238 13.14 33.05 -22.33
N GLU A 239 13.37 34.23 -22.90
CA GLU A 239 13.24 34.46 -24.34
C GLU A 239 14.39 33.78 -25.09
N ASN A 240 14.15 33.47 -26.37
CA ASN A 240 15.24 33.06 -27.24
C ASN A 240 16.10 34.28 -27.53
N THR A 241 17.24 34.40 -26.85
CA THR A 241 18.18 35.48 -27.12
C THR A 241 18.94 35.30 -28.43
N GLY A 242 18.60 34.26 -29.23
CA GLY A 242 19.03 34.05 -30.60
C GLY A 242 20.42 34.60 -30.81
N THR A 243 21.45 33.88 -30.33
CA THR A 243 22.82 34.25 -30.67
C THR A 243 22.94 34.12 -32.18
N ALA A 244 22.68 35.25 -32.87
CA ALA A 244 23.24 35.52 -34.16
C ALA A 244 24.73 35.27 -34.01
N THR A 245 25.23 34.28 -34.74
CA THR A 245 26.64 34.07 -34.95
C THR A 245 27.19 35.32 -35.63
N ASP A 246 27.66 36.25 -34.82
CA ASP A 246 28.59 37.30 -35.23
C ASP A 246 29.93 36.60 -35.57
N PRO A 247 30.46 36.69 -36.81
CA PRO A 247 31.58 35.86 -37.27
C PRO A 247 32.95 36.18 -36.65
N THR A 248 33.00 36.81 -35.47
CA THR A 248 34.27 37.18 -34.80
C THR A 248 34.39 36.72 -33.34
N THR A 249 33.60 35.74 -32.90
CA THR A 249 33.75 35.15 -31.55
C THR A 249 34.65 33.90 -31.58
N PRO A 250 35.61 33.69 -30.66
CA PRO A 250 36.57 32.59 -30.71
C PRO A 250 35.84 31.24 -30.74
N ALA A 251 36.43 30.27 -31.46
CA ALA A 251 35.91 28.91 -31.62
C ALA A 251 35.27 28.38 -30.33
N VAL A 252 33.95 28.15 -30.38
CA VAL A 252 33.24 27.46 -29.30
C VAL A 252 33.90 26.09 -29.20
N ASP A 253 34.48 25.81 -28.03
CA ASP A 253 35.05 24.50 -27.74
C ASP A 253 33.95 23.46 -27.90
N ALA A 254 33.95 22.74 -29.02
CA ALA A 254 32.89 21.81 -29.41
C ALA A 254 32.71 20.66 -28.40
N SER A 255 33.70 20.46 -27.52
CA SER A 255 33.61 19.51 -26.43
C SER A 255 32.71 19.99 -25.28
N LYS A 256 32.37 21.28 -25.18
CA LYS A 256 31.49 21.80 -24.13
C LYS A 256 30.02 21.73 -24.53
N VAL A 257 29.24 20.98 -23.77
CA VAL A 257 27.80 20.75 -23.98
C VAL A 257 27.00 21.01 -22.72
N THR A 258 25.71 21.29 -22.86
CA THR A 258 24.82 21.53 -21.71
C THR A 258 23.94 20.32 -21.43
N VAL A 259 23.98 19.82 -20.20
CA VAL A 259 22.98 18.87 -19.67
C VAL A 259 22.13 19.61 -18.66
N GLY A 260 20.86 19.87 -19.00
CA GLY A 260 20.03 20.78 -18.22
C GLY A 260 20.63 22.19 -18.17
N ALA A 261 21.12 22.60 -16.99
CA ALA A 261 21.74 23.92 -16.77
C ALA A 261 23.26 23.86 -16.49
N VAL A 262 23.86 22.67 -16.59
CA VAL A 262 25.28 22.45 -16.28
C VAL A 262 26.06 22.29 -17.57
N THR A 263 27.12 23.08 -17.73
CA THR A 263 28.13 22.86 -18.77
C THR A 263 28.97 21.65 -18.39
N LYS A 264 29.06 20.70 -19.31
CA LYS A 264 29.84 19.48 -19.22
C LYS A 264 30.82 19.44 -20.39
N THR A 265 31.89 18.68 -20.25
CA THR A 265 32.87 18.46 -21.30
C THR A 265 32.76 17.03 -21.82
N ILE A 266 32.61 16.86 -23.13
CA ILE A 266 32.67 15.55 -23.80
C ILE A 266 34.11 15.05 -23.72
N LYS A 267 34.28 13.82 -23.24
CA LYS A 267 35.59 13.17 -23.21
C LYS A 267 36.00 12.77 -24.64
N ASN A 268 37.20 13.19 -25.05
CA ASN A 268 37.76 12.90 -26.39
C ASN A 268 38.37 11.50 -26.54
N ASP A 269 38.37 10.70 -25.48
CA ASP A 269 38.90 9.33 -25.48
C ASP A 269 38.11 8.46 -24.50
N LEU A 270 37.82 7.22 -24.89
CA LEU A 270 37.12 6.22 -24.09
C LEU A 270 37.99 4.99 -23.77
N ALA A 271 39.27 4.96 -24.15
CA ALA A 271 40.13 3.77 -24.01
C ALA A 271 40.18 3.20 -22.59
N ASP A 272 40.18 4.08 -21.57
CA ASP A 272 40.23 3.70 -20.16
C ASP A 272 38.85 3.66 -19.47
N ILE A 273 37.77 3.92 -20.21
CA ILE A 273 36.41 3.98 -19.67
C ILE A 273 35.67 2.69 -20.05
N PRO A 274 35.29 1.85 -19.08
CA PRO A 274 34.57 0.61 -19.38
C PRO A 274 33.22 0.94 -20.01
N LEU A 275 32.96 0.39 -21.21
CA LEU A 275 31.68 0.54 -21.87
C LEU A 275 30.59 -0.23 -21.11
N PRO A 276 29.35 0.28 -21.06
CA PRO A 276 28.23 -0.46 -20.51
C PRO A 276 27.99 -1.77 -21.27
N ALA A 277 27.56 -2.82 -20.56
CA ALA A 277 27.26 -4.10 -21.19
C ALA A 277 26.23 -3.96 -22.32
N GLY A 278 26.52 -4.55 -23.49
CA GLY A 278 25.66 -4.45 -24.68
C GLY A 278 25.84 -3.17 -25.49
N PHE A 279 26.86 -2.35 -25.21
CA PHE A 279 27.26 -1.22 -26.03
C PHE A 279 28.62 -1.48 -26.67
N GLU A 280 28.74 -1.11 -27.93
CA GLU A 280 29.98 -1.18 -28.69
C GLU A 280 30.54 0.23 -28.90
N ALA A 281 31.87 0.34 -29.01
CA ALA A 281 32.53 1.60 -29.32
C ALA A 281 32.11 2.10 -30.71
N THR A 282 31.79 3.38 -30.81
CA THR A 282 31.47 4.06 -32.07
C THR A 282 31.91 5.52 -32.03
N THR A 283 31.53 6.29 -33.04
CA THR A 283 31.68 7.75 -33.04
C THR A 283 30.37 8.43 -33.39
N VAL A 284 30.18 9.65 -32.89
CA VAL A 284 29.01 10.47 -33.20
C VAL A 284 29.40 11.93 -33.33
N THR A 285 28.74 12.64 -34.26
CA THR A 285 28.98 14.07 -34.47
C THR A 285 28.11 14.90 -33.52
N VAL A 286 28.76 15.81 -32.79
CA VAL A 286 28.16 16.82 -31.92
C VAL A 286 28.78 18.17 -32.30
N ASN A 287 27.97 19.20 -32.56
CA ASN A 287 28.46 20.53 -32.93
C ASN A 287 29.54 20.49 -34.03
N GLU A 288 29.29 19.73 -35.11
CA GLU A 288 30.20 19.55 -36.26
C GLU A 288 31.55 18.85 -35.96
N THR A 289 31.76 18.36 -34.73
CA THR A 289 32.95 17.62 -34.32
C THR A 289 32.60 16.17 -33.98
N THR A 290 33.45 15.23 -34.36
CA THR A 290 33.24 13.79 -34.11
C THR A 290 33.88 13.39 -32.79
N PHE A 291 33.08 12.77 -31.91
CA PHE A 291 33.50 12.30 -30.60
C PHE A 291 33.34 10.78 -30.46
N PRO A 292 34.16 10.11 -29.63
CA PRO A 292 33.95 8.73 -29.28
C PRO A 292 32.66 8.58 -28.46
N ALA A 293 31.90 7.53 -28.77
CA ALA A 293 30.61 7.24 -28.16
C ALA A 293 30.46 5.73 -27.94
N ALA A 294 29.49 5.36 -27.12
CA ALA A 294 29.04 3.98 -26.97
C ALA A 294 27.68 3.85 -27.65
N GLN A 295 27.50 2.87 -28.53
CA GLN A 295 26.22 2.65 -29.20
C GLN A 295 25.72 1.23 -29.00
N ASN A 296 24.43 1.12 -28.73
CA ASN A 296 23.70 -0.12 -28.90
C ASN A 296 22.97 -0.04 -30.25
N ALA A 297 23.54 -0.66 -31.27
CA ALA A 297 23.01 -0.62 -32.63
C ALA A 297 21.65 -1.32 -32.75
N THR A 298 21.40 -2.34 -31.92
CA THR A 298 20.13 -3.08 -31.86
C THR A 298 18.95 -2.20 -31.43
N HIS A 299 19.19 -1.19 -30.60
CA HIS A 299 18.15 -0.35 -29.99
C HIS A 299 18.28 1.15 -30.33
N ALA A 300 19.19 1.51 -31.24
CA ALA A 300 19.44 2.89 -31.67
C ALA A 300 19.72 3.88 -30.51
N VAL A 301 20.38 3.39 -29.44
CA VAL A 301 20.78 4.20 -28.29
C VAL A 301 22.24 4.63 -28.45
N THR A 302 22.51 5.92 -28.30
CA THR A 302 23.86 6.49 -28.38
C THR A 302 24.20 7.21 -27.07
N LEU A 303 25.38 6.92 -26.52
CA LEU A 303 25.87 7.51 -25.29
C LEU A 303 27.19 8.24 -25.53
N LEU A 304 27.35 9.41 -24.90
CA LEU A 304 28.66 10.07 -24.78
C LEU A 304 29.07 10.16 -23.32
N TYR A 305 30.37 10.08 -23.06
CA TYR A 305 30.92 10.24 -21.73
C TYR A 305 31.22 11.71 -21.46
N LEU A 306 30.54 12.28 -20.46
CA LEU A 306 30.67 13.68 -20.11
C LEU A 306 31.30 13.82 -18.72
N THR A 307 32.26 14.73 -18.60
CA THR A 307 32.90 15.12 -17.35
C THR A 307 32.43 16.49 -16.88
N ASP A 308 32.66 16.81 -15.61
CA ASP A 308 32.70 18.20 -15.16
C ASP A 308 33.83 18.99 -15.86
N GLU A 309 33.85 20.32 -15.65
CA GLU A 309 34.85 21.21 -16.27
C GLU A 309 36.29 20.83 -15.90
N ASP A 310 36.49 20.23 -14.73
CA ASP A 310 37.80 19.77 -14.23
C ASP A 310 38.22 18.40 -14.77
N GLY A 311 37.33 17.69 -15.48
CA GLY A 311 37.63 16.40 -16.10
C GLY A 311 37.65 15.20 -15.14
N GLN A 312 37.23 15.38 -13.89
CA GLN A 312 37.41 14.41 -12.80
C GLN A 312 36.16 13.56 -12.55
N ASN A 313 34.95 14.11 -12.73
CA ASN A 313 33.70 13.39 -12.47
C ASN A 313 32.96 13.08 -13.78
N GLY A 314 33.25 11.91 -14.34
CA GLY A 314 32.70 11.46 -15.62
C GLY A 314 31.56 10.45 -15.49
N ALA A 315 30.57 10.55 -16.38
CA ALA A 315 29.52 9.55 -16.56
C ALA A 315 29.04 9.51 -18.00
N PHE A 316 28.44 8.39 -18.42
CA PHE A 316 27.72 8.33 -19.69
C PHE A 316 26.40 9.12 -19.59
N TYR A 317 26.08 9.85 -20.65
CA TYR A 317 24.78 10.51 -20.87
C TYR A 317 24.17 10.05 -22.18
N LEU A 318 22.83 10.00 -22.23
CA LEU A 318 22.08 9.64 -23.41
C LEU A 318 22.11 10.82 -24.36
N TYR A 319 22.47 10.56 -25.62
CA TYR A 319 22.49 11.55 -26.67
C TYR A 319 21.41 11.26 -27.70
N ASN A 320 20.49 12.20 -27.85
CA ASN A 320 19.49 12.16 -28.90
C ASN A 320 20.09 12.76 -30.18
N THR A 321 20.32 11.91 -31.18
CA THR A 321 20.93 12.32 -32.46
C THR A 321 20.01 13.19 -33.32
N ALA A 322 18.71 13.21 -33.06
CA ALA A 322 17.74 13.98 -33.84
C ALA A 322 17.70 15.46 -33.43
N ASP A 323 17.85 15.76 -32.14
CA ASP A 323 17.77 17.12 -31.59
C ASP A 323 19.06 17.59 -30.89
N MET A 324 20.10 16.75 -30.90
CA MET A 324 21.42 17.00 -30.32
C MET A 324 21.38 17.29 -28.81
N THR A 325 20.39 16.76 -28.10
CA THR A 325 20.25 16.96 -26.65
C THR A 325 20.86 15.82 -25.84
N PHE A 326 21.24 16.16 -24.60
CA PHE A 326 21.76 15.22 -23.61
C PHE A 326 20.76 15.04 -22.46
N SER A 327 20.53 13.81 -22.05
CA SER A 327 19.74 13.49 -20.86
C SER A 327 20.48 12.53 -19.94
N ASP A 328 20.26 12.69 -18.64
CA ASP A 328 20.59 11.66 -17.67
C ASP A 328 19.90 10.35 -18.05
N PHE A 329 20.57 9.25 -17.78
CA PHE A 329 19.97 7.93 -17.86
C PHE A 329 20.61 6.99 -16.84
N PHE A 330 20.02 5.80 -16.69
CA PHE A 330 20.55 4.77 -15.82
C PHE A 330 20.30 3.40 -16.41
N PHE A 331 21.28 2.52 -16.23
CA PHE A 331 21.14 1.09 -16.46
C PHE A 331 20.93 0.40 -15.13
N ASP A 332 19.97 -0.53 -15.08
CA ASP A 332 19.99 -1.55 -14.06
C ASP A 332 19.81 -2.91 -14.70
N GLU A 333 20.57 -3.89 -14.23
CA GLU A 333 20.43 -5.28 -14.64
C GLU A 333 19.33 -5.90 -13.79
N VAL A 334 18.12 -5.90 -14.33
CA VAL A 334 16.99 -6.59 -13.74
C VAL A 334 16.87 -7.97 -14.38
N LYS A 335 16.24 -8.93 -13.67
CA LYS A 335 16.16 -10.34 -14.09
C LYS A 335 15.66 -10.59 -15.52
N ALA A 336 15.08 -9.58 -16.18
CA ALA A 336 14.53 -9.62 -17.53
C ALA A 336 15.38 -8.94 -18.62
N GLY A 337 16.57 -8.41 -18.30
CA GLY A 337 17.49 -7.71 -19.21
C GLY A 337 17.69 -6.22 -18.85
N VAL A 338 18.41 -5.49 -19.70
CA VAL A 338 18.73 -4.06 -19.50
C VAL A 338 17.56 -3.15 -19.90
N TYR A 339 17.00 -2.41 -18.93
CA TYR A 339 16.00 -1.37 -19.17
C TYR A 339 16.63 0.02 -19.07
N VAL A 340 16.22 0.95 -19.95
CA VAL A 340 16.58 2.37 -19.86
C VAL A 340 15.37 3.14 -19.38
N PHE A 341 15.46 3.73 -18.19
CA PHE A 341 14.37 4.52 -17.62
C PHE A 341 14.34 5.92 -18.23
N LEU A 342 13.16 6.32 -18.71
CA LEU A 342 12.94 7.55 -19.47
C LEU A 342 11.84 8.38 -18.81
N THR A 343 11.71 9.63 -19.25
CA THR A 343 10.56 10.48 -18.89
C THR A 343 9.52 10.40 -20.00
N PRO A 344 8.24 10.10 -19.71
CA PRO A 344 7.22 10.06 -20.74
C PRO A 344 6.86 11.47 -21.24
N GLU A 345 6.58 11.60 -22.53
CA GLU A 345 6.14 12.89 -23.13
C GLU A 345 4.76 13.34 -22.64
N ASN A 346 3.88 12.38 -22.33
CA ASN A 346 2.56 12.58 -21.71
C ASN A 346 2.20 11.39 -20.82
N THR A 347 1.17 11.55 -19.99
CA THR A 347 0.71 10.51 -19.05
C THR A 347 -0.68 9.98 -19.39
N ASP A 348 -1.12 10.15 -20.64
CA ASP A 348 -2.50 9.82 -21.05
C ASP A 348 -2.75 8.30 -21.01
N ALA A 349 -1.68 7.51 -21.15
CA ALA A 349 -1.72 6.06 -21.04
C ALA A 349 -1.80 5.56 -19.59
N LEU A 350 -1.78 6.42 -18.56
CA LEU A 350 -1.86 5.96 -17.16
C LEU A 350 -3.31 5.68 -16.73
N PRO A 351 -3.54 4.70 -15.84
CA PRO A 351 -4.87 4.43 -15.33
C PRO A 351 -5.38 5.59 -14.47
N GLN A 352 -6.70 5.78 -14.47
CA GLN A 352 -7.34 6.81 -13.64
C GLN A 352 -7.01 6.59 -12.16
N GLY A 353 -6.55 7.65 -11.49
CA GLY A 353 -6.17 7.58 -10.07
C GLY A 353 -4.73 7.15 -9.83
N ALA A 354 -3.95 6.85 -10.87
CA ALA A 354 -2.50 6.69 -10.73
C ALA A 354 -1.87 7.98 -10.20
N ALA A 355 -1.12 7.87 -9.11
CA ALA A 355 -0.45 9.00 -8.48
C ALA A 355 1.06 8.92 -8.76
N GLN A 356 1.65 10.03 -9.19
CA GLN A 356 3.10 10.07 -9.40
C GLN A 356 3.84 9.89 -8.07
N THR A 357 4.90 9.09 -8.10
CA THR A 357 5.79 8.78 -6.98
C THR A 357 7.22 8.60 -7.50
N PHE A 358 8.15 8.31 -6.60
CA PHE A 358 9.52 7.97 -6.96
C PHE A 358 9.89 6.62 -6.37
N LEU A 359 10.59 5.82 -7.17
CA LEU A 359 10.98 4.49 -6.79
C LEU A 359 12.49 4.33 -6.88
N GLN A 360 13.08 3.76 -5.83
CA GLN A 360 14.47 3.35 -5.88
C GLN A 360 14.53 2.00 -6.61
N ILE A 361 15.20 2.00 -7.76
CA ILE A 361 15.50 0.81 -8.55
C ILE A 361 17.02 0.75 -8.66
N GLY A 362 17.60 -0.27 -8.02
CA GLY A 362 19.04 -0.32 -7.77
C GLY A 362 19.52 0.85 -6.91
N GLU A 363 20.58 1.52 -7.35
CA GLU A 363 21.18 2.66 -6.63
C GLU A 363 20.54 4.01 -6.98
N LYS A 364 19.64 4.08 -7.97
CA LYS A 364 19.05 5.34 -8.44
C LYS A 364 17.55 5.43 -8.17
N THR A 365 17.07 6.68 -8.15
CA THR A 365 15.65 7.03 -7.99
C THR A 365 15.05 7.38 -9.34
N VAL A 366 13.96 6.71 -9.72
CA VAL A 366 13.24 6.92 -10.98
C VAL A 366 11.81 7.41 -10.75
N ALA A 367 11.27 8.18 -11.69
CA ALA A 367 9.86 8.56 -11.67
C ALA A 367 8.98 7.33 -11.92
N ALA A 368 7.97 7.17 -11.07
CA ALA A 368 7.03 6.06 -11.12
C ALA A 368 5.61 6.55 -10.83
N TRP A 369 4.62 5.69 -11.02
CA TRP A 369 3.23 5.98 -10.67
C TRP A 369 2.63 4.83 -9.88
N SER A 370 2.19 5.10 -8.65
CA SER A 370 1.48 4.11 -7.83
C SER A 370 0.07 3.91 -8.34
N LEU A 371 -0.37 2.66 -8.36
CA LEU A 371 -1.72 2.29 -8.75
C LEU A 371 -2.72 2.57 -7.59
N PRO A 372 -3.98 2.92 -7.88
CA PRO A 372 -4.96 3.30 -6.87
C PRO A 372 -5.52 2.12 -6.06
N ASP A 373 -5.32 0.88 -6.51
CA ASP A 373 -5.79 -0.32 -5.82
C ASP A 373 -4.81 -0.72 -4.70
N GLU A 374 -5.30 -0.75 -3.46
CA GLU A 374 -4.52 -1.16 -2.28
C GLU A 374 -3.97 -2.59 -2.39
N ARG A 375 -4.61 -3.45 -3.19
CA ARG A 375 -4.11 -4.81 -3.48
C ARG A 375 -2.87 -4.79 -4.37
N GLU A 376 -2.60 -3.66 -5.02
CA GLU A 376 -1.48 -3.45 -5.93
C GLU A 376 -0.42 -2.48 -5.37
N LYS A 377 -0.40 -2.24 -4.06
CA LYS A 377 0.51 -1.29 -3.39
C LYS A 377 2.02 -1.52 -3.65
N ASP A 378 2.39 -2.75 -4.02
CA ASP A 378 3.77 -3.14 -4.32
C ASP A 378 4.10 -2.99 -5.82
N PHE A 379 3.13 -2.58 -6.64
CA PHE A 379 3.29 -2.37 -8.07
C PHE A 379 3.28 -0.89 -8.44
N TYR A 380 4.15 -0.56 -9.39
CA TYR A 380 4.35 0.80 -9.88
C TYR A 380 4.39 0.78 -11.40
N LEU A 381 3.91 1.84 -12.05
CA LEU A 381 4.19 2.07 -13.47
C LEU A 381 5.47 2.90 -13.59
N VAL A 382 6.36 2.52 -14.49
CA VAL A 382 7.60 3.22 -14.82
C VAL A 382 7.71 3.34 -16.33
N TYR A 383 8.16 4.48 -16.82
CA TYR A 383 8.35 4.66 -18.26
C TYR A 383 9.77 4.26 -18.64
N ALA A 384 9.90 3.31 -19.57
CA ALA A 384 11.20 2.74 -19.91
C ALA A 384 11.25 2.27 -21.37
N LEU A 385 12.47 2.17 -21.89
CA LEU A 385 12.84 1.39 -23.06
C LEU A 385 13.27 0.00 -22.59
N SER A 386 12.60 -1.03 -23.07
CA SER A 386 12.91 -2.43 -22.76
C SER A 386 14.09 -2.98 -23.56
N PRO A 387 14.66 -4.14 -23.15
CA PRO A 387 15.66 -4.87 -23.93
C PRO A 387 15.20 -5.29 -25.33
N ALA A 388 13.89 -5.24 -25.61
CA ALA A 388 13.32 -5.54 -26.91
C ALA A 388 13.14 -4.27 -27.78
N GLY A 389 13.64 -3.11 -27.35
CA GLY A 389 13.52 -1.84 -28.06
C GLY A 389 12.14 -1.16 -27.94
N ASN A 390 11.23 -1.69 -27.11
CA ASN A 390 9.92 -1.09 -26.92
C ASN A 390 9.98 -0.01 -25.84
N THR A 391 9.57 1.21 -26.17
CA THR A 391 9.40 2.31 -25.22
C THR A 391 7.95 2.38 -24.77
N GLY A 392 7.71 2.56 -23.47
CA GLY A 392 6.36 2.69 -22.94
C GLY A 392 6.32 2.58 -21.42
N PHE A 393 5.11 2.51 -20.86
CA PHE A 393 4.93 2.19 -19.45
C PHE A 393 5.13 0.69 -19.22
N TYR A 394 5.83 0.37 -18.13
CA TYR A 394 6.03 -0.97 -17.61
C TYR A 394 5.54 -1.01 -16.18
N ARG A 395 4.81 -2.05 -15.82
CA ARG A 395 4.45 -2.39 -14.46
C ARG A 395 5.65 -3.07 -13.80
N TYR A 396 6.17 -2.44 -12.76
CA TYR A 396 7.27 -2.91 -11.95
C TYR A 396 6.73 -3.47 -10.63
N ASP A 397 7.09 -4.72 -10.34
CA ASP A 397 6.88 -5.34 -9.04
C ASP A 397 8.05 -5.00 -8.12
N LYS A 398 7.80 -4.18 -7.10
CA LYS A 398 8.84 -3.80 -6.14
C LYS A 398 9.27 -4.96 -5.25
N ALA A 399 8.39 -5.91 -4.95
CA ALA A 399 8.70 -7.04 -4.09
C ALA A 399 9.59 -8.06 -4.80
N GLU A 400 9.36 -8.26 -6.10
CA GLU A 400 10.09 -9.27 -6.89
C GLU A 400 11.17 -8.70 -7.82
N GLY A 401 11.18 -7.39 -8.05
CA GLY A 401 12.11 -6.73 -8.96
C GLY A 401 11.87 -7.06 -10.44
N THR A 402 10.62 -7.38 -10.81
CA THR A 402 10.25 -7.82 -12.16
C THR A 402 9.51 -6.73 -12.93
N PHE A 403 9.60 -6.78 -14.26
CA PHE A 403 8.97 -5.82 -15.17
C PHE A 403 8.02 -6.53 -16.12
N GLN A 404 6.84 -5.94 -16.32
CA GLN A 404 5.86 -6.38 -17.30
C GLN A 404 5.41 -5.17 -18.11
N ARG A 405 5.27 -5.32 -19.44
CA ARG A 405 4.74 -4.24 -20.28
C ARG A 405 3.34 -3.86 -19.81
N TYR A 406 3.09 -2.57 -19.63
CA TYR A 406 1.77 -2.06 -19.34
C TYR A 406 1.08 -1.59 -20.63
N ILE A 407 -0.17 -1.99 -20.79
CA ILE A 407 -1.03 -1.57 -21.89
C ILE A 407 -2.27 -0.98 -21.23
N SER A 408 -2.56 0.29 -21.53
CA SER A 408 -3.78 0.93 -21.05
C SER A 408 -4.99 0.16 -21.56
N PRO A 409 -5.98 -0.18 -20.71
CA PRO A 409 -7.25 -0.71 -21.18
C PRO A 409 -7.86 0.27 -22.19
N ALA A 410 -8.27 -0.21 -23.36
CA ALA A 410 -8.97 0.64 -24.31
C ALA A 410 -10.23 1.21 -23.64
N GLU A 411 -10.52 2.50 -23.82
CA GLU A 411 -11.78 3.09 -23.39
C GLU A 411 -12.91 2.31 -24.07
N ASP A 412 -13.71 1.62 -23.26
CA ASP A 412 -14.81 0.80 -23.73
C ASP A 412 -15.94 1.74 -24.20
N THR A 413 -15.90 2.18 -25.46
CA THR A 413 -17.03 2.86 -26.08
C THR A 413 -18.09 1.82 -26.45
N THR A 414 -18.85 1.35 -25.46
CA THR A 414 -20.07 0.60 -25.73
C THR A 414 -21.24 1.24 -24.99
N ALA A 415 -22.18 1.78 -25.79
CA ALA A 415 -23.50 2.20 -25.35
C ALA A 415 -24.25 1.01 -24.69
N PRO A 416 -25.21 1.25 -23.79
CA PRO A 416 -25.83 0.17 -23.02
C PRO A 416 -26.63 -0.75 -23.96
N VAL A 417 -26.23 -2.01 -24.02
CA VAL A 417 -27.03 -3.08 -24.61
C VAL A 417 -27.48 -4.02 -23.50
N ASP A 418 -28.77 -4.32 -23.54
CA ASP A 418 -29.50 -5.15 -22.60
C ASP A 418 -28.88 -6.54 -22.37
N THR A 419 -29.22 -7.07 -21.21
CA THR A 419 -28.69 -8.28 -20.58
C THR A 419 -28.97 -9.55 -21.38
N GLU A 420 -27.94 -10.33 -21.70
CA GLU A 420 -28.07 -11.79 -21.78
C GLU A 420 -26.75 -12.50 -21.41
N VAL A 421 -26.83 -13.40 -20.43
CA VAL A 421 -25.68 -14.12 -19.84
C VAL A 421 -25.41 -15.40 -20.64
N GLN A 422 -24.21 -15.52 -21.22
CA GLN A 422 -23.62 -16.81 -21.64
C GLN A 422 -22.09 -16.84 -21.35
N PRO A 423 -21.53 -18.01 -21.01
CA PRO A 423 -20.30 -18.13 -20.21
C PRO A 423 -18.99 -17.98 -20.99
N GLU A 424 -18.00 -17.39 -20.31
CA GLU A 424 -16.66 -17.13 -20.81
C GLU A 424 -15.85 -18.40 -21.15
N ARG A 425 -15.22 -18.39 -22.33
CA ARG A 425 -14.09 -19.26 -22.67
C ARG A 425 -12.86 -18.80 -21.90
N VAL A 426 -12.49 -19.52 -20.84
CA VAL A 426 -11.27 -19.25 -20.06
C VAL A 426 -10.04 -19.85 -20.76
N GLY A 427 -9.10 -18.96 -21.10
CA GLY A 427 -7.78 -19.27 -21.64
C GLY A 427 -6.83 -19.93 -20.63
N ILE A 428 -5.84 -20.65 -21.16
CA ILE A 428 -5.01 -21.71 -20.56
C ILE A 428 -4.08 -21.30 -19.38
N LEU A 429 -4.14 -20.08 -18.86
CA LEU A 429 -3.24 -19.64 -17.78
C LEU A 429 -3.86 -19.62 -16.37
N ALA A 430 -5.11 -20.05 -16.21
CA ALA A 430 -5.70 -20.36 -14.88
C ALA A 430 -5.23 -21.73 -14.30
N ARG A 431 -4.25 -22.40 -14.93
CA ARG A 431 -3.83 -23.77 -14.60
C ARG A 431 -2.58 -23.93 -13.74
N VAL A 432 -1.96 -22.86 -13.21
CA VAL A 432 -0.68 -23.01 -12.47
C VAL A 432 -0.68 -22.48 -11.03
N SER A 433 -1.60 -21.58 -10.63
CA SER A 433 -1.65 -21.07 -9.24
C SER A 433 -2.67 -21.78 -8.33
N GLY A 434 -3.51 -22.66 -8.87
CA GLY A 434 -4.49 -23.44 -8.11
C GLY A 434 -4.01 -24.80 -7.58
N PHE A 435 -2.74 -25.17 -7.81
CA PHE A 435 -2.27 -26.54 -7.55
C PHE A 435 -1.71 -26.78 -6.14
N PHE A 436 -1.41 -25.74 -5.35
CA PHE A 436 -0.83 -25.90 -3.99
C PHE A 436 -1.78 -25.52 -2.84
N SER A 437 -2.92 -24.89 -3.09
CA SER A 437 -3.92 -24.54 -2.07
C SER A 437 -5.10 -25.53 -1.98
N ASP A 438 -5.28 -26.43 -2.96
CA ASP A 438 -6.30 -27.49 -2.95
C ASP A 438 -5.80 -28.80 -2.27
N LEU A 439 -4.53 -28.87 -1.84
CA LEU A 439 -3.93 -30.08 -1.25
C LEU A 439 -4.06 -30.17 0.28
N ILE A 440 -4.31 -29.05 1.00
CA ILE A 440 -4.48 -29.05 2.47
C ILE A 440 -5.97 -29.07 2.88
N VAL A 441 -6.90 -28.67 2.02
CA VAL A 441 -8.35 -28.64 2.33
C VAL A 441 -9.07 -29.94 1.93
N ARG A 442 -8.51 -30.75 1.03
CA ARG A 442 -9.12 -32.04 0.59
C ARG A 442 -8.86 -33.25 1.49
N PHE A 443 -8.03 -33.15 2.54
CA PHE A 443 -7.84 -34.26 3.51
C PHE A 443 -8.77 -34.24 4.73
N GLY A 444 -9.71 -33.28 4.83
CA GLY A 444 -10.60 -33.15 5.99
C GLY A 444 -12.03 -33.72 5.87
N LYS A 445 -12.52 -34.03 4.67
CA LYS A 445 -13.98 -34.29 4.46
C LYS A 445 -14.36 -35.45 3.51
N VAL A 446 -13.51 -36.47 3.36
CA VAL A 446 -13.94 -37.77 2.81
C VAL A 446 -13.53 -38.90 3.76
N ARG A 447 -14.06 -38.83 4.98
CA ARG A 447 -14.42 -40.04 5.74
C ARG A 447 -15.92 -40.19 5.57
N VAL A 448 -16.36 -41.43 5.32
CA VAL A 448 -17.70 -41.89 4.95
C VAL A 448 -17.90 -41.94 3.42
N ILE A 449 -18.21 -43.13 2.91
CA ILE A 449 -18.43 -43.54 1.49
C ILE A 449 -17.18 -43.87 0.64
N ALA A 450 -16.29 -44.75 1.13
CA ALA A 450 -15.43 -45.57 0.26
C ALA A 450 -14.92 -46.88 0.93
N VAL A 451 -15.63 -47.40 1.93
CA VAL A 451 -15.23 -48.63 2.66
C VAL A 451 -15.89 -49.91 2.08
N GLY A 452 -16.76 -49.81 1.08
CA GLY A 452 -17.58 -50.95 0.65
C GLY A 452 -17.05 -51.84 -0.48
N VAL A 453 -16.17 -51.37 -1.38
CA VAL A 453 -15.90 -52.09 -2.65
C VAL A 453 -14.41 -52.23 -3.01
N GLY A 454 -13.53 -51.40 -2.46
CA GLY A 454 -12.09 -51.42 -2.80
C GLY A 454 -11.27 -52.50 -2.09
N ALA A 455 -11.60 -52.82 -0.83
CA ALA A 455 -10.86 -53.81 -0.03
C ALA A 455 -10.90 -55.25 -0.59
N PRO A 456 -12.04 -55.79 -1.09
CA PRO A 456 -12.04 -57.14 -1.64
C PRO A 456 -11.32 -57.26 -3.00
N LEU A 457 -11.29 -56.19 -3.81
CA LEU A 457 -10.58 -56.18 -5.09
C LEU A 457 -9.06 -56.12 -4.92
N LEU A 458 -8.58 -55.39 -3.90
CA LEU A 458 -7.16 -55.33 -3.55
C LEU A 458 -6.66 -56.65 -2.94
N LEU A 459 -7.50 -57.33 -2.14
CA LEU A 459 -7.19 -58.65 -1.60
C LEU A 459 -7.14 -59.74 -2.70
N ALA A 460 -8.06 -59.70 -3.67
CA ALA A 460 -8.06 -60.61 -4.82
C ALA A 460 -6.84 -60.41 -5.72
N ALA A 461 -6.41 -59.17 -5.95
CA ALA A 461 -5.21 -58.86 -6.72
C ALA A 461 -3.93 -59.35 -6.03
N ILE A 462 -3.86 -59.24 -4.69
CA ILE A 462 -2.71 -59.74 -3.91
C ILE A 462 -2.65 -61.28 -3.94
N ILE A 463 -3.77 -61.99 -3.87
CA ILE A 463 -3.81 -63.46 -3.97
C ILE A 463 -3.36 -63.93 -5.37
N VAL A 464 -3.78 -63.26 -6.43
CA VAL A 464 -3.34 -63.57 -7.80
C VAL A 464 -1.83 -63.33 -7.97
N LEU A 465 -1.29 -62.28 -7.36
CA LEU A 465 0.14 -61.98 -7.39
C LEU A 465 0.97 -63.04 -6.64
N ILE A 466 0.49 -63.52 -5.49
CA ILE A 466 1.14 -64.58 -4.71
C ILE A 466 1.14 -65.91 -5.48
N VAL A 467 0.06 -66.26 -6.18
CA VAL A 467 -0.01 -67.47 -7.01
C VAL A 467 0.91 -67.39 -8.23
N LEU A 468 1.07 -66.20 -8.83
CA LEU A 468 2.00 -65.98 -9.95
C LEU A 468 3.46 -66.06 -9.52
N ILE A 469 3.79 -65.58 -8.32
CA ILE A 469 5.14 -65.66 -7.75
C ILE A 469 5.49 -67.10 -7.34
N ALA A 470 4.53 -67.88 -6.84
CA ALA A 470 4.73 -69.27 -6.45
C ALA A 470 4.89 -70.24 -7.64
N LYS A 471 4.57 -69.83 -8.87
CA LYS A 471 4.58 -70.69 -10.07
C LYS A 471 5.82 -70.58 -10.96
N LYS A 472 6.90 -69.92 -10.54
CA LYS A 472 8.14 -69.91 -11.33
C LYS A 472 8.83 -71.30 -11.22
N PRO A 473 8.93 -72.08 -12.32
CA PRO A 473 9.52 -73.42 -12.27
C PRO A 473 11.02 -73.36 -11.96
N ARG A 474 11.47 -74.20 -11.02
CA ARG A 474 12.88 -74.56 -10.85
C ARG A 474 13.35 -75.26 -12.12
N ASN A 475 14.13 -74.57 -12.96
CA ASN A 475 14.94 -75.24 -13.96
C ASN A 475 16.32 -75.54 -13.37
N PHE A 476 16.46 -76.78 -12.92
CA PHE A 476 17.74 -77.48 -12.85
C PHE A 476 18.36 -77.54 -14.24
N LYS A 477 19.65 -77.19 -14.36
CA LYS A 477 20.56 -77.84 -15.31
C LYS A 477 21.94 -77.94 -14.65
N HIS A 478 22.55 -79.08 -14.98
CA HIS A 478 23.65 -79.79 -14.36
C HIS A 478 24.97 -79.04 -14.25
#